data_AF-A0A944ET27-F1
#
_entry.id   AF-A0A944ET27-F1
#
_cell.length_a   1.000
_cell.length_b   1.000
_cell.length_c   1.000
_cell.angle_alpha   90.00
_cell.angle_beta   90.00
_cell.angle_gamma   90.00
#
_symmetry.space_group_name_H-M   'P 1'
#
loop_
_entity.id
_entity.type
_entity.pdbx_description
1 polymer ?
#
loop_
_entity_poly.entity_id
_entity_poly.type
_entity_poly.pdbx_seq_one_letter_code
_entity_poly.pdbx_strand_id
1 'polypeptide(L)'
;MLLAMHEDPQDKTTPGLWGRIACAWAIAFAVLHFYWALGGDWGLSVSAGPLAEERPGWFVAVGLWGVGLLCLAGGVLGWLLARPQPRGLAGRVVKALGWGACAVLLVRGIAVEVLLLTDTAGQEIDVSPEQRLWTLLLWNPWFLVGGLVFGLAARGAGRAKGASSGAA
;
A
#
# COMPACT_ATOMS: atom_id res chain seq x y z
N MET A 1 -21.92 -3.57 45.67
CA MET A 1 -22.39 -4.70 44.84
C MET A 1 -23.45 -4.18 43.88
N LEU A 2 -23.05 -3.69 42.69
CA LEU A 2 -23.85 -3.62 41.44
C LEU A 2 -23.08 -2.77 40.40
N LEU A 3 -22.61 -3.47 39.37
CA LEU A 3 -22.59 -3.08 37.95
C LEU A 3 -22.29 -1.61 37.59
N ALA A 4 -21.03 -1.36 37.22
CA ALA A 4 -20.75 -0.74 35.94
C ALA A 4 -19.56 -1.48 35.34
N MET A 5 -19.85 -2.58 34.63
CA MET A 5 -18.92 -3.09 33.63
C MET A 5 -18.69 -1.94 32.65
N HIS A 6 -17.52 -1.33 32.73
CA HIS A 6 -16.99 -0.55 31.63
C HIS A 6 -16.69 -1.57 30.53
N GLU A 7 -17.72 -1.93 29.76
CA GLU A 7 -17.54 -2.59 28.48
C GLU A 7 -16.78 -1.60 27.62
N ASP A 8 -15.46 -1.78 27.55
CA ASP A 8 -14.64 -1.16 26.55
C ASP A 8 -15.21 -1.59 25.17
N PRO A 9 -15.68 -0.66 24.33
CA PRO A 9 -16.13 -0.98 22.98
C PRO A 9 -14.97 -1.50 22.09
N GLN A 10 -13.73 -1.44 22.57
CA GLN A 10 -12.57 -2.04 21.92
C GLN A 10 -12.56 -3.56 22.12
N ASP A 11 -13.12 -4.31 21.17
CA ASP A 11 -12.35 -5.34 20.43
C ASP A 11 -13.24 -6.18 19.49
N LYS A 12 -14.08 -5.54 18.68
CA LYS A 12 -14.71 -6.20 17.53
C LYS A 12 -13.98 -5.89 16.23
N THR A 13 -12.66 -5.66 16.29
CA THR A 13 -11.88 -5.67 15.05
C THR A 13 -11.83 -7.11 14.56
N THR A 14 -12.68 -7.43 13.57
CA THR A 14 -12.73 -8.78 12.99
C THR A 14 -11.31 -9.22 12.66
N PRO A 15 -10.82 -10.36 13.18
CA PRO A 15 -9.45 -10.81 12.96
C PRO A 15 -9.06 -10.68 11.48
N GLY A 16 -7.92 -10.05 11.22
CA GLY A 16 -7.42 -9.82 9.87
C GLY A 16 -8.04 -8.67 9.09
N LEU A 17 -8.81 -7.75 9.71
CA LEU A 17 -9.37 -6.56 9.04
C LEU A 17 -8.32 -5.79 8.25
N TRP A 18 -7.19 -5.45 8.86
CA TRP A 18 -6.12 -4.71 8.20
C TRP A 18 -5.53 -5.45 7.00
N GLY A 19 -5.43 -6.79 7.06
CA GLY A 19 -5.00 -7.59 5.91
C GLY A 19 -6.00 -7.56 4.76
N ARG A 20 -7.32 -7.57 5.06
CA ARG A 20 -8.37 -7.41 4.04
C ARG A 20 -8.33 -6.02 3.41
N ILE A 21 -8.13 -4.98 4.21
CA ILE A 21 -7.96 -3.60 3.70
C ILE A 21 -6.71 -3.52 2.82
N ALA A 22 -5.58 -4.11 3.25
CA ALA A 22 -4.35 -4.13 2.45
C ALA A 22 -4.57 -4.84 1.10
N CYS A 23 -5.28 -5.97 1.13
CA CYS A 23 -5.64 -6.73 -0.06
C CYS A 23 -6.50 -5.89 -1.01
N ALA A 24 -7.57 -5.29 -0.51
CA ALA A 24 -8.46 -4.46 -1.31
C ALA A 24 -7.73 -3.24 -1.90
N TRP A 25 -6.91 -2.57 -1.10
CA TRP A 25 -6.09 -1.43 -1.54
C TRP A 25 -5.14 -1.83 -2.68
N ALA A 26 -4.46 -2.97 -2.55
CA ALA A 26 -3.52 -3.44 -3.56
C ALA A 26 -4.23 -3.90 -4.85
N ILE A 27 -5.39 -4.54 -4.74
CA ILE A 27 -6.22 -4.91 -5.90
C ILE A 27 -6.72 -3.66 -6.63
N ALA A 28 -7.20 -2.65 -5.90
CA ALA A 28 -7.63 -1.39 -6.51
C ALA A 28 -6.50 -0.73 -7.33
N PHE A 29 -5.28 -0.74 -6.78
CA PHE A 29 -4.08 -0.26 -7.48
C PHE A 29 -3.74 -1.10 -8.72
N ALA A 30 -3.85 -2.42 -8.64
CA ALA A 30 -3.61 -3.31 -9.76
C ALA A 30 -4.59 -3.05 -10.91
N VAL A 31 -5.88 -2.90 -10.58
CA VAL A 31 -6.94 -2.59 -11.56
C VAL A 31 -6.64 -1.28 -12.28
N LEU A 32 -6.24 -0.24 -11.55
CA LEU A 32 -5.88 1.04 -12.14
C LEU A 32 -4.68 0.92 -13.10
N HIS A 33 -3.65 0.18 -12.73
CA HIS A 33 -2.48 -0.04 -13.59
C HIS A 33 -2.82 -0.83 -14.85
N PHE A 34 -3.67 -1.86 -14.76
CA PHE A 34 -4.13 -2.59 -15.92
C PHE A 34 -5.05 -1.76 -16.80
N TYR A 35 -5.90 -0.91 -16.22
CA TYR A 35 -6.70 0.06 -16.98
C TYR A 35 -5.78 0.96 -17.83
N TRP A 36 -4.73 1.53 -17.24
CA TRP A 36 -3.75 2.32 -17.98
C TRP A 36 -3.00 1.50 -19.04
N ALA A 37 -2.61 0.26 -18.70
CA ALA A 37 -1.91 -0.64 -19.62
C ALA A 37 -2.75 -1.03 -20.84
N LEU A 38 -4.07 -1.11 -20.68
CA LEU A 38 -5.05 -1.38 -21.74
C LEU A 38 -5.38 -0.16 -22.59
N GLY A 39 -4.84 1.01 -22.25
CA GLY A 39 -5.01 2.23 -23.03
C GLY A 39 -5.73 3.36 -22.30
N GLY A 40 -6.27 3.12 -21.11
CA GLY A 40 -6.92 4.13 -20.29
C GLY A 40 -6.00 5.31 -19.96
N ASP A 41 -6.53 6.51 -19.92
CA ASP A 41 -5.78 7.77 -19.75
C ASP A 41 -6.14 8.54 -18.47
N TRP A 42 -7.31 8.26 -17.90
CA TRP A 42 -7.81 8.92 -16.70
C TRP A 42 -6.77 8.91 -15.56
N GLY A 43 -6.34 10.11 -15.14
CA GLY A 43 -5.35 10.30 -14.08
C GLY A 43 -3.91 9.90 -14.43
N LEU A 44 -3.66 9.34 -15.61
CA LEU A 44 -2.32 8.89 -16.01
C LEU A 44 -1.38 10.06 -16.26
N SER A 45 -1.85 11.14 -16.89
CA SER A 45 -1.05 12.36 -17.12
C SER A 45 -0.64 13.05 -15.82
N VAL A 46 -1.47 12.95 -14.79
CA VAL A 46 -1.15 13.44 -13.44
C VAL A 46 -0.15 12.52 -12.75
N SER A 47 -0.27 11.20 -12.95
CA SER A 47 0.58 10.21 -12.28
C SER A 47 1.95 10.01 -12.94
N ALA A 48 2.06 10.17 -14.25
CA ALA A 48 3.24 9.79 -15.03
C ALA A 48 3.80 10.93 -15.90
N GLY A 49 3.17 12.10 -15.90
CA GLY A 49 3.64 13.27 -16.65
C GLY A 49 3.84 12.97 -18.14
N PRO A 50 4.96 13.37 -18.75
CA PRO A 50 5.23 13.15 -20.19
C PRO A 50 5.14 11.69 -20.64
N LEU A 51 5.45 10.73 -19.76
CA LEU A 51 5.34 9.29 -20.08
C LEU A 51 3.90 8.84 -20.34
N ALA A 52 2.91 9.59 -19.86
CA ALA A 52 1.50 9.32 -20.10
C ALA A 52 1.09 9.57 -21.57
N GLU A 53 1.75 10.53 -22.22
CA GLU A 53 1.50 10.93 -23.60
C GLU A 53 2.34 10.07 -24.56
N GLU A 54 3.64 9.95 -24.28
CA GLU A 54 4.58 9.22 -25.14
C GLU A 54 4.37 7.70 -25.10
N ARG A 55 3.89 7.17 -23.96
CA ARG A 55 3.65 5.73 -23.69
C ARG A 55 4.69 4.80 -24.30
N PRO A 56 6.00 4.99 -24.01
CA PRO A 56 7.02 4.13 -24.58
C PRO A 56 6.80 2.68 -24.14
N GLY A 57 7.09 1.72 -25.02
CA GLY A 57 6.76 0.30 -24.77
C GLY A 57 7.31 -0.26 -23.47
N TRP A 58 8.47 0.22 -23.01
CA TRP A 58 9.05 -0.16 -21.71
C TRP A 58 8.22 0.34 -20.52
N PHE A 59 7.65 1.54 -20.62
CA PHE A 59 6.80 2.13 -19.57
C PHE A 59 5.50 1.34 -19.47
N VAL A 60 4.90 0.99 -20.61
CA VAL A 60 3.70 0.14 -20.63
C VAL A 60 4.00 -1.25 -20.05
N ALA A 61 5.09 -1.89 -20.49
CA ALA A 61 5.42 -3.25 -20.05
C ALA A 61 5.86 -3.33 -18.58
N VAL A 62 6.78 -2.46 -18.15
CA VAL A 62 7.34 -2.52 -16.79
C VAL A 62 6.54 -1.65 -15.83
N GLY A 63 6.29 -0.40 -16.21
CA GLY A 63 5.63 0.60 -15.38
C GLY A 63 4.14 0.35 -15.16
N LEU A 64 3.42 -0.18 -16.17
CA LEU A 64 1.98 -0.45 -16.05
C LEU A 64 1.70 -1.93 -15.77
N TRP A 65 2.09 -2.83 -16.69
CA TRP A 65 1.87 -4.28 -16.49
C TRP A 65 2.67 -4.83 -15.31
N GLY A 66 3.97 -4.55 -15.25
CA GLY A 66 4.84 -5.03 -14.19
C GLY A 66 4.41 -4.56 -12.79
N VAL A 67 4.11 -3.27 -12.64
CA VAL A 67 3.60 -2.73 -11.37
C VAL A 67 2.21 -3.29 -11.04
N GLY A 68 1.31 -3.43 -12.01
CA GLY A 68 0.01 -4.07 -11.80
C GLY A 68 0.13 -5.50 -11.26
N LEU A 69 1.05 -6.30 -11.80
CA LEU A 69 1.35 -7.64 -11.30
C LEU A 69 1.97 -7.62 -9.89
N LEU A 70 2.85 -6.65 -9.60
CA LEU A 70 3.40 -6.45 -8.26
C LEU A 70 2.30 -6.09 -7.24
N CYS A 71 1.33 -5.26 -7.65
CA CYS A 71 0.16 -4.94 -6.84
C CYS A 71 -0.71 -6.18 -6.58
N LEU A 72 -0.90 -7.07 -7.56
CA LEU A 72 -1.57 -8.36 -7.32
C LEU A 72 -0.83 -9.22 -6.29
N ALA A 73 0.51 -9.28 -6.36
CA ALA A 73 1.32 -9.95 -5.35
C ALA A 73 1.13 -9.30 -3.96
N GLY A 74 1.03 -7.98 -3.90
CA GLY A 74 0.64 -7.23 -2.71
C GLY A 74 -0.77 -7.61 -2.21
N GLY A 75 -1.73 -7.81 -3.11
CA GLY A 75 -3.07 -8.30 -2.80
C GLY A 75 -3.04 -9.68 -2.13
N VAL A 76 -2.29 -10.61 -2.72
CA VAL A 76 -2.06 -11.94 -2.13
C VAL A 76 -1.40 -11.84 -0.76
N LEU A 77 -0.39 -10.96 -0.60
CA LEU A 77 0.25 -10.72 0.68
C LEU A 77 -0.73 -10.19 1.74
N GLY A 78 -1.57 -9.21 1.38
CA GLY A 78 -2.63 -8.69 2.26
C GLY A 78 -3.61 -9.77 2.69
N TRP A 79 -4.04 -10.60 1.74
CA TRP A 79 -4.92 -11.75 2.01
C TRP A 79 -4.25 -12.78 2.93
N LEU A 80 -2.97 -13.09 2.73
CA LEU A 80 -2.22 -13.95 3.65
C LEU A 80 -2.17 -13.33 5.04
N LEU A 81 -1.86 -12.04 5.16
CA LEU A 81 -1.84 -11.32 6.45
C LEU A 81 -3.21 -11.24 7.14
N ALA A 82 -4.30 -11.37 6.39
CA ALA A 82 -5.65 -11.46 6.95
C ALA A 82 -5.98 -12.83 7.55
N ARG A 83 -5.20 -13.87 7.25
CA ARG A 83 -5.43 -15.24 7.68
C ARG A 83 -4.63 -15.61 8.93
N PRO A 84 -5.09 -16.61 9.69
CA PRO A 84 -4.27 -17.25 10.72
C PRO A 84 -2.95 -17.72 10.11
N GLN A 85 -1.84 -17.23 10.65
CA GLN A 85 -0.52 -17.50 10.09
C GLN A 85 -0.01 -18.89 10.49
N PRO A 86 0.56 -19.66 9.56
CA PRO A 86 1.20 -20.93 9.89
C PRO A 86 2.39 -20.67 10.82
N ARG A 87 2.61 -21.59 11.78
CA ARG A 87 3.77 -21.54 12.67
C ARG A 87 5.06 -21.78 11.86
N GLY A 88 6.16 -21.12 12.24
CA GLY A 88 7.49 -21.37 11.66
C GLY A 88 8.00 -20.30 10.69
N LEU A 89 8.84 -20.71 9.73
CA LEU A 89 9.54 -19.82 8.79
C LEU A 89 8.57 -19.08 7.86
N ALA A 90 7.55 -19.76 7.33
CA ALA A 90 6.59 -19.16 6.40
C ALA A 90 5.89 -17.94 7.00
N GLY A 91 5.38 -18.03 8.24
CA GLY A 91 4.74 -16.89 8.92
C GLY A 91 5.72 -15.75 9.26
N ARG A 92 7.02 -16.02 9.39
CA ARG A 92 8.05 -14.96 9.51
C ARG A 92 8.29 -14.26 8.19
N VAL A 93 8.38 -15.01 7.09
CA VAL A 93 8.56 -14.46 5.74
C VAL A 93 7.38 -13.57 5.36
N VAL A 94 6.14 -14.03 5.54
CA VAL A 94 4.94 -13.23 5.23
C VAL A 94 4.92 -11.91 6.02
N LYS A 95 5.31 -11.94 7.31
CA LYS A 95 5.43 -10.72 8.12
C LYS A 95 6.56 -9.81 7.67
N ALA A 96 7.72 -10.36 7.34
CA ALA A 96 8.84 -9.59 6.82
C ALA A 96 8.49 -8.90 5.49
N LEU A 97 7.79 -9.61 4.60
CA LEU A 97 7.27 -9.05 3.36
C LEU A 97 6.24 -7.94 3.61
N GLY A 98 5.33 -8.11 4.59
CA GLY A 98 4.39 -7.06 5.01
C GLY A 98 5.09 -5.80 5.49
N TRP A 99 6.13 -5.94 6.33
CA TRP A 99 6.96 -4.81 6.75
C TRP A 99 7.78 -4.21 5.60
N GLY A 100 8.28 -5.04 4.68
CA GLY A 100 8.96 -4.59 3.47
C GLY A 100 8.05 -3.73 2.59
N ALA A 101 6.82 -4.19 2.33
CA ALA A 101 5.81 -3.42 1.59
C ALA A 101 5.48 -2.10 2.30
N CYS A 102 5.31 -2.13 3.64
CA CYS A 102 5.15 -0.92 4.45
C CYS A 102 6.30 0.07 4.24
N ALA A 103 7.54 -0.40 4.41
CA ALA A 103 8.73 0.44 4.27
C ALA A 103 8.86 1.02 2.86
N VAL A 104 8.72 0.21 1.80
CA VAL A 104 8.82 0.65 0.41
C VAL A 104 7.78 1.73 0.11
N LEU A 105 6.51 1.52 0.49
CA LEU A 105 5.43 2.46 0.22
C LEU A 105 5.60 3.77 1.00
N LEU A 106 6.00 3.70 2.28
CA LEU A 106 6.25 4.90 3.07
C LEU A 106 7.47 5.67 2.58
N VAL A 107 8.58 4.99 2.30
CA VAL A 107 9.80 5.63 1.77
C VAL A 107 9.49 6.29 0.44
N ARG A 108 8.81 5.60 -0.48
CA ARG A 108 8.38 6.19 -1.75
C ARG A 108 7.49 7.41 -1.52
N GLY A 109 6.48 7.27 -0.66
CA GLY A 109 5.54 8.36 -0.38
C GLY A 109 6.26 9.58 0.18
N ILE A 110 7.04 9.41 1.23
CA ILE A 110 7.78 10.51 1.87
C ILE A 110 8.82 11.11 0.93
N ALA A 111 9.57 10.29 0.20
CA ALA A 111 10.60 10.79 -0.72
C ALA A 111 9.98 11.65 -1.83
N VAL A 112 8.89 11.20 -2.46
CA VAL A 112 8.18 11.99 -3.48
C VAL A 112 7.60 13.27 -2.87
N GLU A 113 7.05 13.22 -1.65
CA GLU A 113 6.54 14.40 -0.95
C GLU A 113 7.65 15.43 -0.73
N VAL A 114 8.79 14.99 -0.20
CA VAL A 114 9.94 15.86 0.07
C VAL A 114 10.51 16.43 -1.22
N LEU A 115 10.68 15.61 -2.27
CA LEU A 115 11.18 16.09 -3.57
C LEU A 115 10.26 17.16 -4.16
N LEU A 116 8.95 16.92 -4.14
CA LEU A 116 7.95 17.84 -4.65
C LEU A 116 7.70 19.05 -3.74
N LEU A 117 8.02 19.02 -2.44
CA LEU A 117 7.90 20.21 -1.57
C LEU A 117 9.16 21.07 -1.58
N THR A 118 10.33 20.44 -1.71
CA THR A 118 11.63 21.13 -1.70
C THR A 118 12.07 21.65 -3.06
N ASP A 119 11.31 21.33 -4.12
CA ASP A 119 11.59 21.72 -5.51
C ASP A 119 12.96 21.26 -6.03
N THR A 120 13.55 20.28 -5.36
CA THR A 120 14.87 19.71 -5.71
C THR A 120 14.87 18.99 -7.07
N ALA A 121 13.68 18.64 -7.58
CA ALA A 121 13.48 18.13 -8.95
C ALA A 121 12.97 19.20 -9.95
N GLY A 122 12.58 20.40 -9.48
CA GLY A 122 11.85 21.41 -10.25
C GLY A 122 12.69 22.31 -11.16
N GLN A 123 14.01 22.15 -11.19
CA GLN A 123 14.88 22.83 -12.17
C GLN A 123 15.11 22.00 -13.45
N GLU A 124 14.88 20.67 -13.42
CA GLU A 124 15.14 19.79 -14.57
C GLU A 124 13.90 19.05 -15.11
N ILE A 125 12.80 18.95 -14.34
CA ILE A 125 11.56 18.28 -14.76
C ILE A 125 10.42 19.30 -14.73
N ASP A 126 9.95 19.71 -15.92
CA ASP A 126 8.86 20.67 -16.11
C ASP A 126 7.50 20.06 -15.73
N VAL A 127 7.25 19.93 -14.42
CA VAL A 127 5.98 19.44 -13.87
C VAL A 127 5.04 20.62 -13.68
N SER A 128 3.87 20.59 -14.33
CA SER A 128 2.92 21.68 -14.17
C SER A 128 2.46 21.83 -12.71
N PRO A 129 2.16 23.07 -12.24
CA PRO A 129 1.70 23.31 -10.87
C PRO A 129 0.47 22.49 -10.48
N GLU A 130 -0.44 22.25 -11.43
CA GLU A 130 -1.63 21.43 -11.23
C GLU A 130 -1.28 19.96 -11.02
N GLN A 131 -0.38 19.38 -11.84
CA GLN A 131 0.09 18.00 -11.68
C GLN A 131 0.78 17.81 -10.32
N ARG A 132 1.59 18.78 -9.89
CA ARG A 132 2.25 18.78 -8.58
C ARG A 132 1.22 18.77 -7.44
N LEU A 133 0.20 19.63 -7.52
CA LEU A 133 -0.85 19.72 -6.50
C LEU A 133 -1.64 18.41 -6.37
N TRP A 134 -2.09 17.84 -7.48
CA TRP A 134 -2.84 16.58 -7.44
C TRP A 134 -1.98 15.39 -7.01
N THR A 135 -0.70 15.40 -7.36
CA THR A 135 0.23 14.38 -6.88
C THR A 135 0.39 14.44 -5.37
N LEU A 136 0.61 15.63 -4.81
CA LEU A 136 0.76 15.83 -3.37
C LEU A 136 -0.52 15.55 -2.57
N LEU A 137 -1.68 15.96 -3.08
CA LEU A 137 -2.93 15.87 -2.32
C LEU A 137 -3.66 14.53 -2.47
N LEU A 138 -3.55 13.88 -3.62
CA LEU A 138 -4.35 12.68 -3.93
C LEU A 138 -3.48 11.44 -4.12
N TRP A 139 -2.50 11.49 -5.04
CA TRP A 139 -1.75 10.30 -5.41
C TRP A 139 -0.76 9.86 -4.34
N ASN A 140 0.01 10.78 -3.78
CA ASN A 140 1.07 10.48 -2.84
C ASN A 140 0.58 10.03 -1.46
N PRO A 141 -0.46 10.66 -0.87
CA PRO A 141 -1.05 10.20 0.39
C PRO A 141 -1.59 8.77 0.30
N TRP A 142 -2.01 8.35 -0.89
CA TRP A 142 -2.49 6.99 -1.12
C TRP A 142 -1.38 5.94 -0.90
N PHE A 143 -0.13 6.23 -1.27
CA PHE A 143 1.03 5.38 -0.94
C PHE A 143 1.29 5.31 0.57
N LEU A 144 1.14 6.44 1.27
CA LEU A 144 1.27 6.47 2.73
C LEU A 144 0.21 5.60 3.41
N VAL A 145 -1.05 5.73 2.97
CA VAL A 145 -2.17 4.90 3.44
C VAL A 145 -1.86 3.41 3.19
N GLY A 146 -1.43 3.04 1.99
CA GLY A 146 -1.04 1.68 1.67
C GLY A 146 0.05 1.15 2.61
N GLY A 147 1.12 1.93 2.80
CA GLY A 147 2.21 1.57 3.70
C GLY A 147 1.74 1.32 5.13
N LEU A 148 0.95 2.25 5.68
CA LEU A 148 0.38 2.13 7.02
C LEU A 148 -0.50 0.88 7.17
N VAL A 149 -1.38 0.63 6.20
CA VAL A 149 -2.29 -0.53 6.23
C VAL A 149 -1.50 -1.84 6.20
N PHE A 150 -0.46 -1.96 5.36
CA PHE A 150 0.42 -3.14 5.35
C PHE A 150 1.20 -3.30 6.66
N GLY A 151 1.68 -2.21 7.26
CA GLY A 151 2.34 -2.24 8.57
C GLY A 151 1.41 -2.68 9.70
N LEU A 152 0.18 -2.17 9.72
CA LEU A 152 -0.85 -2.57 10.69
C LEU A 152 -1.25 -4.04 10.52
N ALA A 153 -1.38 -4.51 9.27
CA ALA A 153 -1.63 -5.92 8.97
C ALA A 153 -0.49 -6.83 9.46
N ALA A 154 0.77 -6.45 9.19
CA ALA A 154 1.95 -7.20 9.66
C ALA A 154 2.06 -7.25 11.19
N ARG A 155 1.76 -6.12 11.85
CA ARG A 155 1.73 -6.02 13.32
C ARG A 155 0.61 -6.86 13.94
N GLY A 156 -0.59 -6.85 13.34
CA GLY A 156 -1.73 -7.68 13.78
C GLY A 156 -1.41 -9.17 13.69
N ALA A 157 -0.80 -9.61 12.59
CA ALA A 157 -0.33 -10.99 12.42
C ALA A 157 0.79 -11.39 13.41
N GLY A 158 1.44 -10.42 14.06
CA GLY A 158 2.42 -10.62 15.12
C GLY A 158 1.79 -10.93 16.49
N ARG A 159 0.72 -10.21 16.84
CA ARG A 159 0.07 -10.27 18.17
C ARG A 159 -0.68 -11.56 18.43
N ALA A 160 -1.28 -12.16 17.42
CA ALA A 160 -1.91 -13.49 17.53
C ALA A 160 -0.93 -14.58 18.00
N LYS A 161 0.38 -14.38 17.82
CA LYS A 161 1.43 -15.31 18.31
C LYS A 161 1.64 -15.21 19.83
N GLY A 162 1.55 -14.01 20.41
CA GLY A 162 1.84 -13.76 21.82
C GLY A 162 0.76 -14.30 22.76
N ALA A 163 -0.52 -14.19 22.38
CA ALA A 163 -1.64 -14.70 23.18
C ALA A 163 -1.66 -16.23 23.27
N SER A 164 -1.17 -16.94 22.25
CA SER A 164 -1.15 -18.43 22.22
C SER A 164 0.02 -19.08 22.97
N SER A 165 1.02 -18.30 23.42
CA SER A 165 2.22 -18.82 24.08
C SER A 165 2.23 -18.60 25.60
N GLY A 166 1.23 -17.90 26.16
CA GLY A 166 1.11 -17.65 27.60
C GLY A 166 0.13 -18.59 28.34
N ALA A 167 -0.34 -19.64 27.69
CA ALA A 167 -1.32 -20.60 28.24
C ALA A 167 -0.77 -22.04 28.35
N ALA A 168 0.56 -22.19 28.42
CA ALA A 168 1.24 -23.48 28.55
C ALA A 168 2.07 -23.51 29.84
#